data_AF-A0A2D8WCL0-F1
#
_entry.id   AF-A0A2D8WCL0-F1
#
_cell.length_a   1.000
_cell.length_b   1.000
_cell.length_c   1.000
_cell.angle_alpha   90.00
_cell.angle_beta   90.00
_cell.angle_gamma   90.00
#
_symmetry.space_group_name_H-M   'P 1'
#
loop_
_entity.id
_entity.type
_entity.pdbx_description
1 polymer ?
#
loop_
_entity_poly.entity_id
_entity_poly.type
_entity_poly.pdbx_seq_one_letter_code
_entity_poly.pdbx_strand_id
1 'polypeptide(L)'
;MTKNPQKKSHPSDGPEQTASKITRRDLLKAAGAAGAAALIPTSLKGTSSATSPILDGAVRGSAAMPPGAPLMNLTARETEILAAMVDRLIPSDELGIGALEADALGYIDRTLSENGPDSVESYRTGLAALDRYSEYTRGARFIELSERDQDSALIDVQTGGASGAGVGFVGSSGSFFNMVKSHTWQGTFG
;
A
#
# COMPACT_ATOMS: atom_id res chain seq x y z
N MET A 1 -62.31 34.99 -22.53
CA MET A 1 -61.91 34.43 -23.85
C MET A 1 -60.65 33.57 -23.68
N THR A 2 -60.78 32.30 -24.09
CA THR A 2 -59.76 31.43 -24.71
C THR A 2 -58.49 31.15 -23.89
N LYS A 3 -58.38 30.08 -23.08
CA LYS A 3 -58.43 28.63 -23.42
C LYS A 3 -57.71 28.32 -24.73
N ASN A 4 -56.54 27.68 -24.66
CA ASN A 4 -56.33 26.46 -25.44
C ASN A 4 -55.39 25.46 -24.72
N PRO A 5 -55.79 24.17 -24.63
CA PRO A 5 -55.03 23.10 -23.97
C PRO A 5 -54.27 22.26 -25.01
N GLN A 6 -53.22 21.54 -24.59
CA GLN A 6 -52.83 20.27 -25.22
C GLN A 6 -52.35 19.30 -24.15
N LYS A 7 -53.18 18.31 -23.84
CA LYS A 7 -52.86 17.12 -23.05
C LYS A 7 -53.46 15.93 -23.76
N LYS A 8 -52.69 14.83 -23.82
CA LYS A 8 -53.04 13.40 -24.03
C LYS A 8 -52.32 12.81 -25.26
N SER A 9 -51.69 11.63 -25.23
CA SER A 9 -51.19 10.71 -24.18
C SER A 9 -50.55 9.49 -24.90
N HIS A 10 -49.46 8.96 -24.32
CA HIS A 10 -48.81 7.62 -24.34
C HIS A 10 -49.58 6.38 -24.91
N PRO A 11 -48.98 5.18 -25.17
CA PRO A 11 -47.74 4.59 -24.58
C PRO A 11 -46.86 3.62 -25.46
N SER A 12 -45.84 3.05 -24.79
CA SER A 12 -45.18 1.73 -24.97
C SER A 12 -44.15 1.50 -26.10
N ASP A 13 -42.88 1.31 -25.73
CA ASP A 13 -42.27 -0.02 -25.51
C ASP A 13 -40.82 0.12 -25.03
N GLY A 14 -40.42 -0.68 -24.03
CA GLY A 14 -39.02 -1.11 -23.86
C GLY A 14 -38.90 -2.57 -24.31
N PRO A 15 -37.85 -3.32 -23.95
CA PRO A 15 -36.48 -2.97 -23.56
C PRO A 15 -35.46 -3.57 -24.56
N GLU A 16 -34.24 -3.05 -24.68
CA GLU A 16 -33.14 -3.92 -25.12
C GLU A 16 -31.78 -3.51 -24.56
N GLN A 17 -31.29 -4.41 -23.69
CA GLN A 17 -29.90 -4.53 -23.31
C GLN A 17 -29.14 -5.10 -24.51
N THR A 18 -28.04 -4.47 -24.92
CA THR A 18 -26.96 -5.20 -25.59
C THR A 18 -25.65 -4.91 -24.85
N ALA A 19 -25.43 -5.77 -23.87
CA ALA A 19 -24.12 -6.01 -23.29
C ALA A 19 -23.19 -6.53 -24.38
N SER A 20 -22.04 -5.88 -24.56
CA SER A 20 -20.88 -6.53 -25.16
C SER A 20 -19.64 -6.09 -24.41
N LYS A 21 -19.32 -6.85 -23.36
CA LYS A 21 -18.01 -6.84 -22.70
C LYS A 21 -17.58 -8.29 -22.57
N ILE A 22 -16.85 -8.74 -23.60
CA ILE A 22 -16.01 -9.93 -23.51
C ILE A 22 -15.15 -9.74 -22.26
N THR A 23 -15.33 -10.64 -21.29
CA THR A 23 -14.79 -10.47 -19.95
C THR A 23 -13.41 -11.10 -19.89
N ARG A 24 -12.44 -10.45 -19.23
CA ARG A 24 -11.04 -10.89 -19.06
C ARG A 24 -10.87 -12.34 -18.56
N ARG A 25 -11.93 -12.89 -17.97
CA ARG A 25 -12.04 -14.26 -17.46
C ARG A 25 -12.16 -15.31 -18.58
N ASP A 26 -12.65 -14.94 -19.76
CA ASP A 26 -12.70 -15.81 -20.94
C ASP A 26 -11.34 -15.92 -21.65
N LEU A 27 -10.46 -14.93 -21.46
CA LEU A 27 -9.09 -14.95 -22.00
C LEU A 27 -8.12 -15.81 -21.16
N LEU A 28 -8.46 -16.15 -19.92
CA LEU A 28 -7.62 -16.95 -19.02
C LEU A 28 -7.99 -18.44 -18.96
N LYS A 29 -8.94 -18.89 -19.78
CA LYS A 29 -9.39 -20.30 -19.83
C LYS A 29 -8.78 -21.14 -20.96
N ALA A 30 -7.79 -20.63 -21.69
CA ALA A 30 -7.18 -21.36 -22.81
C ALA A 30 -5.71 -21.71 -22.56
N ALA A 31 -5.46 -23.01 -22.35
CA ALA A 31 -4.20 -23.77 -22.46
C ALA A 31 -3.13 -23.56 -21.36
N GLY A 32 -2.62 -24.58 -20.65
CA GLY A 32 -2.73 -26.02 -20.86
C GLY A 32 -2.33 -26.85 -19.63
N ALA A 33 -2.76 -28.12 -19.64
CA ALA A 33 -2.60 -29.11 -18.59
C ALA A 33 -1.89 -30.37 -19.12
N ALA A 34 -1.18 -31.07 -18.21
CA ALA A 34 -0.76 -32.50 -18.16
C ALA A 34 0.75 -32.63 -17.82
N GLY A 35 1.21 -33.40 -16.83
CA GLY A 35 0.57 -34.46 -16.03
C GLY A 35 1.37 -34.83 -14.77
N ALA A 36 0.78 -35.72 -13.97
CA ALA A 36 1.16 -36.09 -12.60
C ALA A 36 2.05 -37.35 -12.53
N ALA A 37 2.89 -37.48 -11.48
CA ALA A 37 2.79 -38.53 -10.44
C ALA A 37 4.07 -38.69 -9.56
N ALA A 38 3.84 -39.02 -8.28
CA ALA A 38 4.54 -40.01 -7.45
C ALA A 38 5.66 -39.61 -6.43
N LEU A 39 5.30 -39.78 -5.14
CA LEU A 39 5.98 -40.50 -4.04
C LEU A 39 7.18 -39.87 -3.27
N ILE A 40 7.02 -39.84 -1.93
CA ILE A 40 8.02 -39.59 -0.87
C ILE A 40 8.93 -40.84 -0.75
N PRO A 41 10.24 -40.75 -0.45
CA PRO A 41 10.68 -40.79 0.96
C PRO A 41 11.97 -40.02 1.32
N THR A 42 12.13 -39.87 2.63
CA THR A 42 13.26 -39.40 3.44
C THR A 42 14.60 -40.12 3.21
N SER A 43 15.73 -39.39 3.29
CA SER A 43 17.04 -39.97 3.65
C SER A 43 17.98 -38.98 4.35
N LEU A 44 18.84 -39.59 5.16
CA LEU A 44 19.60 -39.07 6.28
C LEU A 44 20.83 -38.21 5.91
N LYS A 45 21.09 -37.21 6.77
CA LYS A 45 22.34 -36.96 7.50
C LYS A 45 23.66 -36.92 6.70
N GLY A 46 24.19 -35.72 6.53
CA GLY A 46 25.61 -35.47 6.25
C GLY A 46 26.10 -34.29 7.08
N THR A 47 26.82 -34.58 8.16
CA THR A 47 27.65 -33.60 8.87
C THR A 47 28.96 -33.45 8.09
N SER A 48 29.34 -32.21 7.79
CA SER A 48 30.72 -31.88 7.47
C SER A 48 30.98 -30.45 7.96
N SER A 49 31.84 -30.37 8.97
CA SER A 49 32.36 -29.13 9.53
C SER A 49 33.34 -28.44 8.59
N ALA A 50 33.34 -27.11 8.72
CA ALA A 50 34.45 -26.18 8.54
C ALA A 50 35.07 -26.05 7.15
N THR A 51 34.91 -24.87 6.56
CA THR A 51 36.01 -23.96 6.20
C THR A 51 35.43 -22.60 5.83
N SER A 52 35.70 -21.58 6.63
CA SER A 52 35.69 -20.20 6.15
C SER A 52 37.05 -19.91 5.50
N PRO A 53 37.06 -19.17 4.38
CA PRO A 53 38.02 -18.10 4.23
C PRO A 53 37.28 -16.78 4.09
N ILE A 54 37.67 -15.84 4.96
CA ILE A 54 37.27 -14.44 4.94
C ILE A 54 38.04 -13.77 3.81
N LEU A 55 37.33 -13.23 2.82
CA LEU A 55 37.63 -11.96 2.16
C LEU A 55 36.58 -11.67 1.08
N ASP A 56 35.50 -10.98 1.47
CA ASP A 56 34.82 -10.14 0.51
C ASP A 56 34.34 -8.88 1.21
N GLY A 57 34.48 -7.76 0.51
CA GLY A 57 34.43 -6.42 1.05
C GLY A 57 33.15 -6.16 1.84
N ALA A 58 33.31 -5.41 2.93
CA ALA A 58 32.20 -4.82 3.67
C ALA A 58 31.41 -3.87 2.77
N VAL A 59 30.46 -4.40 1.99
CA VAL A 59 29.20 -3.69 1.83
C VAL A 59 28.48 -3.94 3.14
N ARG A 60 28.48 -2.92 4.02
CA ARG A 60 27.37 -2.79 4.96
C ARG A 60 26.15 -2.53 4.09
N GLY A 61 25.56 -3.59 3.54
CA GLY A 61 24.15 -3.52 3.22
C GLY A 61 23.48 -3.18 4.53
N SER A 62 22.87 -2.00 4.63
CA SER A 62 21.93 -1.72 5.72
C SER A 62 20.99 -2.93 5.69
N ALA A 63 21.04 -3.77 6.72
CA ALA A 63 20.17 -4.93 6.77
C ALA A 63 18.77 -4.37 6.74
N ALA A 64 18.07 -4.57 5.61
CA ALA A 64 16.72 -4.10 5.41
C ALA A 64 15.93 -4.48 6.66
N MET A 65 15.51 -3.47 7.41
CA MET A 65 14.82 -3.67 8.67
C MET A 65 13.58 -4.52 8.37
N PRO A 66 13.35 -5.64 9.08
CA PRO A 66 12.20 -6.48 8.77
C PRO A 66 10.94 -5.62 8.85
N PRO A 67 10.06 -5.66 7.84
CA PRO A 67 8.85 -4.85 7.84
C PRO A 67 8.05 -5.19 9.11
N GLY A 68 7.87 -4.18 9.98
CA GLY A 68 7.12 -4.29 11.23
C GLY A 68 7.94 -4.30 12.53
N ALA A 69 9.28 -4.29 12.49
CA ALA A 69 10.04 -3.96 13.69
C ALA A 69 9.80 -2.49 14.07
N PRO A 70 9.44 -2.17 15.34
CA PRO A 70 9.19 -0.80 15.75
C PRO A 70 10.42 0.09 15.54
N LEU A 71 10.20 1.26 14.95
CA LEU A 71 11.20 2.33 14.90
C LEU A 71 11.34 2.99 16.28
N MET A 72 12.36 3.84 16.47
CA MET A 72 12.58 4.45 17.78
C MET A 72 11.44 5.41 18.17
N ASN A 73 10.88 6.12 17.19
CA ASN A 73 9.84 7.13 17.41
C ASN A 73 8.41 6.62 17.21
N LEU A 74 8.24 5.43 16.62
CA LEU A 74 6.94 4.87 16.24
C LEU A 74 6.73 3.49 16.86
N THR A 75 5.48 3.18 17.22
CA THR A 75 5.10 1.83 17.66
C THR A 75 5.19 0.83 16.50
N ALA A 76 5.20 -0.47 16.81
CA ALA A 76 5.26 -1.52 15.79
C ALA A 76 4.13 -1.38 14.75
N ARG A 77 2.90 -1.13 15.22
CA ARG A 77 1.73 -0.92 14.33
C ARG A 77 1.87 0.33 13.46
N GLU A 78 2.33 1.45 14.03
CA GLU A 78 2.57 2.67 13.26
C GLU A 78 3.66 2.44 12.20
N THR A 79 4.72 1.70 12.55
CA THR A 79 5.77 1.31 11.61
C THR A 79 5.25 0.38 10.51
N GLU A 80 4.37 -0.57 10.81
CA GLU A 80 3.75 -1.44 9.79
C GLU A 80 2.92 -0.63 8.79
N ILE A 81 2.10 0.30 9.28
CA ILE A 81 1.29 1.19 8.41
C ILE A 81 2.21 2.07 7.55
N LEU A 82 3.26 2.64 8.16
CA LEU A 82 4.23 3.45 7.44
C LEU A 82 4.98 2.63 6.39
N ALA A 83 5.42 1.42 6.72
CA ALA A 83 6.12 0.51 5.81
C ALA A 83 5.25 0.18 4.59
N ALA A 84 3.98 -0.18 4.80
CA ALA A 84 3.04 -0.43 3.71
C ALA A 84 2.84 0.81 2.85
N MET A 85 2.68 1.99 3.45
CA MET A 85 2.55 3.25 2.71
C MET A 85 3.80 3.58 1.89
N VAL A 86 5.00 3.40 2.46
CA VAL A 86 6.29 3.63 1.80
C VAL A 86 6.51 2.66 0.63
N ASP A 87 6.15 1.39 0.80
CA ASP A 87 6.23 0.37 -0.25
C ASP A 87 5.30 0.70 -1.42
N ARG A 88 4.09 1.23 -1.17
CA ARG A 88 3.20 1.71 -2.24
C ARG A 88 3.71 2.98 -2.93
N LEU A 89 4.54 3.78 -2.28
CA LEU A 89 5.11 5.01 -2.85
C LEU A 89 6.27 4.72 -3.81
N ILE A 90 7.17 3.82 -3.43
CA ILE A 90 8.31 3.37 -4.25
C ILE A 90 8.48 1.86 -4.01
N PRO A 91 7.77 1.00 -4.75
CA PRO A 91 7.88 -0.44 -4.62
C PRO A 91 9.20 -0.95 -5.18
N SER A 92 9.65 -2.11 -4.72
CA SER A 92 10.68 -2.87 -5.43
C SER A 92 10.11 -3.47 -6.70
N ASP A 93 10.73 -3.19 -7.86
CA ASP A 93 10.29 -3.71 -9.16
C ASP A 93 11.47 -3.93 -10.12
N GLU A 94 11.19 -4.20 -11.40
CA GLU A 94 12.22 -4.44 -12.42
C GLU A 94 13.11 -3.20 -12.68
N LEU A 95 12.69 -2.01 -12.25
CA LEU A 95 13.42 -0.75 -12.46
C LEU A 95 14.43 -0.48 -11.34
N GLY A 96 14.34 -1.16 -10.19
CA GLY A 96 15.33 -1.02 -9.12
C GLY A 96 14.83 -1.42 -7.74
N ILE A 97 15.67 -1.10 -6.75
CA ILE A 97 15.37 -1.32 -5.34
C ILE A 97 14.25 -0.38 -4.88
N GLY A 98 13.32 -0.88 -4.08
CA GLY A 98 12.24 -0.09 -3.48
C GLY A 98 12.71 0.77 -2.31
N ALA A 99 11.85 1.66 -1.83
CA ALA A 99 12.15 2.54 -0.70
C ALA A 99 12.45 1.78 0.60
N LEU A 100 11.80 0.64 0.83
CA LEU A 100 12.07 -0.19 2.02
C LEU A 100 13.48 -0.79 1.97
N GLU A 101 13.91 -1.27 0.81
CA GLU A 101 15.26 -1.81 0.60
C GLU A 101 16.34 -0.71 0.66
N ALA A 102 15.98 0.51 0.26
CA ALA A 102 16.84 1.70 0.37
C ALA A 102 16.89 2.30 1.78
N ASP A 103 16.29 1.67 2.80
CA ASP A 103 16.26 2.12 4.20
C ASP A 103 15.57 3.48 4.42
N ALA A 104 14.55 3.78 3.61
CA ALA A 104 13.77 5.01 3.76
C ALA A 104 13.08 5.12 5.13
N LEU A 105 12.72 3.99 5.75
CA LEU A 105 12.16 3.96 7.11
C LEU A 105 13.19 4.43 8.16
N GLY A 106 14.44 3.99 8.05
CA GLY A 106 15.52 4.44 8.94
C GLY A 106 15.81 5.92 8.77
N TYR A 107 15.75 6.44 7.54
CA TYR A 107 15.83 7.87 7.28
C TYR A 107 14.71 8.64 7.97
N ILE A 108 13.45 8.23 7.77
CA ILE A 108 12.29 8.87 8.41
C ILE A 108 12.47 8.91 9.93
N ASP A 109 12.83 7.79 10.57
CA ASP A 109 13.01 7.74 12.02
C ASP A 109 14.09 8.69 12.53
N ARG A 110 15.20 8.84 11.79
CA ARG A 110 16.24 9.84 12.10
C ARG A 110 15.70 11.26 11.96
N THR A 111 15.02 11.56 10.85
CA THR A 111 14.42 12.88 10.61
C THR A 111 13.40 13.25 11.68
N LEU A 112 12.60 12.29 12.16
CA LEU A 112 11.67 12.49 13.27
C LEU A 112 12.41 12.82 14.58
N SER A 113 13.51 12.11 14.85
CA SER A 113 14.36 12.37 16.02
C SER A 113 14.97 13.79 15.99
N GLU A 114 15.40 14.24 14.80
CA GLU A 114 16.01 15.56 14.60
C GLU A 114 15.00 16.72 14.71
N ASN A 115 13.79 16.52 14.17
CA ASN A 115 12.75 17.55 14.15
C ASN A 115 11.93 17.62 15.45
N GLY A 116 12.08 16.65 16.35
CA GLY A 116 11.50 16.67 17.68
C GLY A 116 10.03 16.22 17.75
N PRO A 117 9.38 16.41 18.92
CA PRO A 117 8.13 15.73 19.28
C PRO A 117 6.93 16.09 18.39
N ASP A 118 6.84 17.33 17.91
CA ASP A 118 5.74 17.76 17.04
C ASP A 118 5.75 17.02 15.70
N SER A 119 6.95 16.68 15.20
CA SER A 119 7.12 15.90 13.97
C SER A 119 6.67 14.45 14.18
N VAL A 120 7.04 13.86 15.33
CA VAL A 120 6.61 12.52 15.74
C VAL A 120 5.08 12.48 15.85
N GLU A 121 4.47 13.44 16.55
CA GLU A 121 3.01 13.51 16.73
C GLU A 121 2.26 13.65 15.40
N SER A 122 2.80 14.45 14.47
CA SER A 122 2.23 14.62 13.12
C SER A 122 2.19 13.29 12.35
N TYR A 123 3.24 12.48 12.44
CA TYR A 123 3.28 11.15 11.84
C TYR A 123 2.28 10.19 12.50
N ARG A 124 2.30 10.11 13.83
CA ARG A 124 1.41 9.19 14.58
C ARG A 124 -0.06 9.49 14.33
N THR A 125 -0.42 10.77 14.34
CA THR A 125 -1.78 11.23 14.06
C THR A 125 -2.20 10.94 12.63
N GLY A 126 -1.32 11.19 11.65
CA GLY A 126 -1.61 10.90 10.24
C GLY A 126 -1.75 9.41 9.94
N LEU A 127 -0.90 8.56 10.53
CA LEU A 127 -0.97 7.09 10.40
C LEU A 127 -2.26 6.54 11.01
N ALA A 128 -2.63 7.00 12.20
CA ALA A 128 -3.90 6.63 12.83
C ALA A 128 -5.12 7.10 12.02
N ALA A 129 -5.05 8.29 11.41
CA ALA A 129 -6.10 8.82 10.56
C ALA A 129 -6.25 8.01 9.26
N LEU A 130 -5.15 7.60 8.62
CA LEU A 130 -5.16 6.71 7.45
C LEU A 130 -5.82 5.36 7.78
N ASP A 131 -5.46 4.78 8.94
CA ASP A 131 -5.98 3.48 9.36
C ASP A 131 -7.49 3.53 9.66
N ARG A 132 -7.94 4.61 10.31
CA ARG A 132 -9.37 4.87 10.56
C ARG A 132 -10.14 5.14 9.26
N TYR A 133 -9.55 5.92 8.35
CA TYR A 133 -10.16 6.23 7.06
C TYR A 133 -10.35 4.97 6.21
N SER A 134 -9.34 4.10 6.20
CA SER A 134 -9.38 2.80 5.53
C SER A 134 -10.50 1.93 6.09
N GLU A 135 -10.58 1.80 7.42
CA GLU A 135 -11.63 1.03 8.08
C GLU A 135 -13.02 1.58 7.77
N TYR A 136 -13.18 2.90 7.81
CA TYR A 136 -14.46 3.55 7.56
C TYR A 136 -14.95 3.38 6.11
N THR A 137 -14.05 3.52 5.13
CA THR A 137 -14.43 3.54 3.71
C THR A 137 -14.40 2.17 3.05
N ARG A 138 -13.58 1.25 3.55
CA ARG A 138 -13.28 -0.04 2.92
C ARG A 138 -13.54 -1.24 3.85
N GLY A 139 -13.79 -1.01 5.14
CA GLY A 139 -14.21 -2.04 6.08
C GLY A 139 -13.08 -2.81 6.77
N ALA A 140 -11.81 -2.45 6.55
CA ALA A 140 -10.65 -3.05 7.20
C ALA A 140 -9.52 -2.02 7.41
N ARG A 141 -8.57 -2.32 8.30
CA ARG A 141 -7.39 -1.48 8.55
C ARG A 141 -6.53 -1.39 7.29
N PHE A 142 -5.73 -0.33 7.17
CA PHE A 142 -4.98 -0.05 5.94
C PHE A 142 -4.09 -1.23 5.50
N ILE A 143 -3.37 -1.83 6.44
CA ILE A 143 -2.48 -2.98 6.17
C ILE A 143 -3.23 -4.29 5.89
N GLU A 144 -4.53 -4.35 6.17
CA GLU A 144 -5.39 -5.52 5.92
C GLU A 144 -6.11 -5.44 4.56
N LEU A 145 -6.01 -4.29 3.88
CA LEU A 145 -6.59 -4.07 2.56
C LEU A 145 -5.79 -4.79 1.47
N SER A 146 -6.46 -5.05 0.33
CA SER A 146 -5.76 -5.41 -0.89
C SER A 146 -4.87 -4.25 -1.36
N GLU A 147 -3.77 -4.53 -2.07
CA GLU A 147 -2.88 -3.47 -2.60
C GLU A 147 -3.66 -2.42 -3.43
N ARG A 148 -4.62 -2.88 -4.23
CA ARG A 148 -5.50 -1.99 -5.01
C ARG A 148 -6.28 -1.04 -4.10
N ASP A 149 -6.80 -1.54 -2.98
CA ASP A 149 -7.60 -0.74 -2.06
C ASP A 149 -6.71 0.18 -1.20
N GLN A 150 -5.48 -0.25 -0.89
CA GLN A 150 -4.43 0.60 -0.31
C GLN A 150 -4.12 1.77 -1.25
N ASP A 151 -3.84 1.50 -2.53
CA ASP A 151 -3.58 2.54 -3.53
C ASP A 151 -4.76 3.52 -3.63
N SER A 152 -5.97 3.00 -3.68
CA SER A 152 -7.16 3.83 -3.74
C SER A 152 -7.28 4.72 -2.50
N ALA A 153 -6.98 4.21 -1.30
CA ALA A 153 -6.99 5.00 -0.08
C ALA A 153 -5.90 6.07 -0.09
N LEU A 154 -4.70 5.73 -0.55
CA LEU A 154 -3.60 6.68 -0.70
C LEU A 154 -3.90 7.78 -1.72
N ILE A 155 -4.62 7.48 -2.80
CA ILE A 155 -5.10 8.48 -3.76
C ILE A 155 -6.11 9.44 -3.09
N ASP A 156 -7.04 8.92 -2.29
CA ASP A 156 -7.98 9.76 -1.54
C ASP A 156 -7.24 10.68 -0.56
N VAL A 157 -6.21 10.16 0.13
CA VAL A 157 -5.37 10.95 1.05
C VAL A 157 -4.56 11.99 0.27
N GLN A 158 -3.90 11.61 -0.83
CA GLN A 158 -3.10 12.50 -1.68
C GLN A 158 -3.91 13.68 -2.21
N THR A 159 -5.14 13.43 -2.64
CA THR A 159 -6.03 14.45 -3.22
C THR A 159 -6.73 15.31 -2.17
N GLY A 160 -6.53 15.02 -0.88
CA GLY A 160 -7.24 15.71 0.21
C GLY A 160 -8.68 15.23 0.41
N GLY A 161 -9.12 14.21 -0.34
CA GLY A 161 -10.47 13.65 -0.29
C GLY A 161 -10.74 12.79 0.95
N ALA A 162 -9.69 12.29 1.62
CA ALA A 162 -9.80 11.53 2.85
C ALA A 162 -10.26 12.40 4.03
N SER A 163 -11.57 12.63 4.07
CA SER A 163 -12.30 13.48 5.02
C SER A 163 -13.57 12.77 5.51
N GLY A 164 -14.15 13.24 6.62
CA GLY A 164 -15.37 12.66 7.22
C GLY A 164 -15.09 11.64 8.34
N ALA A 165 -16.15 11.11 8.97
CA ALA A 165 -16.08 10.07 10.02
C ALA A 165 -15.18 10.33 11.25
N GLY A 166 -14.80 11.58 11.49
CA GLY A 166 -13.83 11.93 12.53
C GLY A 166 -12.41 11.42 12.24
N VAL A 167 -12.05 11.27 10.96
CA VAL A 167 -10.65 11.02 10.57
C VAL A 167 -9.81 12.25 10.90
N GLY A 168 -8.82 12.06 11.77
CA GLY A 168 -8.16 13.14 12.50
C GLY A 168 -6.87 13.64 11.85
N PHE A 169 -6.83 13.86 10.53
CA PHE A 169 -5.64 14.45 9.91
C PHE A 169 -5.43 15.88 10.42
N VAL A 170 -4.23 16.18 10.93
CA VAL A 170 -3.83 17.55 11.28
C VAL A 170 -3.60 18.34 10.00
N GLY A 171 -4.29 19.46 9.83
CA GLY A 171 -4.28 20.22 8.58
C GLY A 171 -5.11 19.54 7.49
N SER A 172 -4.47 18.73 6.64
CA SER A 172 -5.14 17.97 5.59
C SER A 172 -4.49 16.60 5.36
N SER A 173 -5.27 15.64 4.86
CA SER A 173 -4.74 14.34 4.44
C SER A 173 -3.66 14.48 3.35
N GLY A 174 -3.82 15.42 2.42
CA GLY A 174 -2.82 15.70 1.39
C GLY A 174 -1.51 16.24 1.95
N SER A 175 -1.57 17.06 3.00
CA SER A 175 -0.37 17.54 3.71
C SER A 175 0.41 16.39 4.35
N PHE A 176 -0.29 15.47 5.00
CA PHE A 176 0.33 14.25 5.56
C PHE A 176 0.96 13.40 4.46
N PHE A 177 0.24 13.14 3.36
CA PHE A 177 0.78 12.35 2.24
C PHE A 177 2.05 12.96 1.66
N ASN A 178 2.05 14.29 1.42
CA ASN A 178 3.22 14.97 0.87
C ASN A 178 4.42 14.96 1.82
N MET A 179 4.20 15.03 3.14
CA MET A 179 5.26 14.88 4.13
C MET A 179 5.90 13.49 4.05
N VAL A 180 5.09 12.41 4.08
CA VAL A 180 5.60 11.03 3.98
C VAL A 180 6.31 10.80 2.65
N LYS A 181 5.71 11.25 1.53
CA LYS A 181 6.31 11.15 0.20
C LYS A 181 7.67 11.87 0.13
N SER A 182 7.76 13.08 0.67
CA SER A 182 8.99 13.87 0.65
C SER A 182 10.11 13.16 1.40
N HIS A 183 9.85 12.67 2.62
CA HIS A 183 10.87 11.95 3.39
C HIS A 183 11.20 10.59 2.77
N THR A 184 10.23 9.91 2.16
CA THR A 184 10.47 8.65 1.43
C THR A 184 11.44 8.87 0.28
N TRP A 185 11.23 9.91 -0.52
CA TRP A 185 12.12 10.27 -1.62
C TRP A 185 13.52 10.63 -1.13
N GLN A 186 13.62 11.43 -0.07
CA GLN A 186 14.90 11.80 0.53
C GLN A 186 15.64 10.58 1.11
N GLY A 187 14.93 9.67 1.78
CA GLY A 187 15.53 8.45 2.31
C GLY A 187 15.95 7.46 1.23
N THR A 188 15.30 7.46 0.07
CA THR A 188 15.60 6.53 -1.02
C THR A 188 16.73 7.04 -1.94
N PHE A 189 16.81 8.34 -2.18
CA PHE A 189 17.69 8.93 -3.20
C PHE A 189 18.63 10.03 -2.69
N GLY A 190 18.55 10.38 -1.41
CA GLY A 190 19.32 11.49 -0.80
C GLY A 190 20.67 11.11 -0.23
#